data_AF-X1HG60-F1
#
_entry.id   AF-X1HG60-F1
#
_cell.length_a   1.000
_cell.length_b   1.000
_cell.length_c   1.000
_cell.angle_alpha   90.00
_cell.angle_beta   90.00
_cell.angle_gamma   90.00
#
_symmetry.space_group_name_H-M   'P 1'
#
loop_
_entity.id
_entity.type
_entity.pdbx_description
1 polymer ?
#
loop_
_entity_poly.entity_id
_entity_poly.type
_entity_poly.pdbx_seq_one_letter_code
_entity_poly.pdbx_strand_id
1 'polypeptide(L)'
;YLAEAGIERATAELRNDNNEYDDLYESWALGFEETWEEGKYSLYYEEEEESTEKVGIFDEAAKININAAGINTYNDGWTPYEISLAAIEVLNKKLSSDVIKAIIIYRYGPDGAPGVKGVDDDKDNSLLQTDGIDNDADGEIDELDEGIDEPDEFRPQQPYGDDNPFDTVEEIRLVPGIGEVIFNEIKDYLTIYSYDKNLDKEGKLRININKAPPSKISQALQEVGMPAEKAEQIAVNIVDFRDEDNSPTAYQGKYGIEKTPYINEVMPNFTTSIKVALGELIEA
;
A
#
# COMPACT_ATOMS: atom_id res chain seq x y z
N TYR A 1 15.81 24.97 22.62
CA TYR A 1 15.98 26.31 22.03
C TYR A 1 16.29 26.27 20.53
N LEU A 2 17.51 26.08 20.03
CA LEU A 2 17.76 26.13 18.57
C LEU A 2 17.14 24.94 17.79
N ALA A 3 17.35 23.70 18.24
CA ALA A 3 16.73 22.53 17.62
C ALA A 3 15.19 22.57 17.70
N GLU A 4 14.68 23.01 18.85
CA GLU A 4 13.25 23.23 19.10
C GLU A 4 12.65 24.29 18.16
N ALA A 5 13.36 25.40 17.92
CA ALA A 5 12.97 26.39 16.93
C ALA A 5 12.94 25.82 15.50
N GLY A 6 13.90 24.93 15.17
CA GLY A 6 13.88 24.17 13.91
C GLY A 6 12.63 23.29 13.76
N ILE A 7 12.24 22.57 14.81
CA ILE A 7 11.02 21.74 14.84
C ILE A 7 9.76 22.60 14.72
N GLU A 8 9.67 23.70 15.45
CA GLU A 8 8.53 24.62 15.37
C GLU A 8 8.41 25.25 13.99
N ARG A 9 9.55 25.62 13.37
CA ARG A 9 9.59 26.17 12.01
C ARG A 9 9.18 25.14 10.95
N ALA A 10 9.65 23.90 11.08
CA ALA A 10 9.24 22.79 10.20
C ALA A 10 7.73 22.51 10.34
N THR A 11 7.22 22.49 11.58
CA THR A 11 5.79 22.33 11.85
C THR A 11 4.97 23.46 11.24
N ALA A 12 5.47 24.70 11.28
CA ALA A 12 4.81 25.84 10.66
C ALA A 12 4.82 25.75 9.12
N GLU A 13 5.89 25.26 8.50
CA GLU A 13 5.96 25.04 7.05
C GLU A 13 4.90 24.01 6.62
N LEU A 14 4.87 22.84 7.27
CA LEU A 14 3.91 21.77 6.97
C LEU A 14 2.46 22.21 7.21
N ARG A 15 2.20 23.08 8.20
CA ARG A 15 0.85 23.63 8.43
C ARG A 15 0.44 24.70 7.42
N ASN A 16 1.40 25.38 6.82
CA ASN A 16 1.15 26.38 5.79
C ASN A 16 0.97 25.75 4.42
N ASP A 17 1.39 24.49 4.27
CA ASP A 17 1.05 23.73 3.08
C ASP A 17 -0.43 23.35 3.08
N ASN A 18 -1.11 23.66 1.97
CA ASN A 18 -2.56 23.54 1.83
C ASN A 18 -2.96 22.85 0.51
N ASN A 19 -2.00 22.31 -0.21
CA ASN A 19 -2.25 21.40 -1.33
C ASN A 19 -2.94 20.12 -0.83
N GLU A 20 -3.54 19.38 -1.78
CA GLU A 20 -4.18 18.09 -1.50
C GLU A 20 -3.22 16.91 -1.70
N TYR A 21 -1.94 17.19 -1.95
CA TYR A 21 -0.89 16.23 -2.27
C TYR A 21 0.42 16.74 -1.69
N ASP A 22 1.30 15.81 -1.30
CA ASP A 22 2.67 16.11 -0.92
C ASP A 22 3.61 15.71 -2.07
N ASP A 23 4.51 16.59 -2.49
CA ASP A 23 5.52 16.30 -3.51
C ASP A 23 6.92 16.86 -3.15
N LEU A 24 7.96 16.26 -3.74
CA LEU A 24 9.36 16.64 -3.46
C LEU A 24 9.76 18.01 -4.06
N TYR A 25 8.86 18.69 -4.75
CA TYR A 25 9.09 20.03 -5.31
C TYR A 25 8.52 21.14 -4.42
N GLU A 26 7.86 20.78 -3.33
CA GLU A 26 7.28 21.72 -2.37
C GLU A 26 8.32 22.38 -1.46
N SER A 27 7.93 23.51 -0.88
CA SER A 27 8.84 24.36 -0.10
C SER A 27 9.39 23.65 1.14
N TRP A 28 8.61 22.73 1.73
CA TRP A 28 9.06 21.91 2.86
C TRP A 28 10.17 20.93 2.48
N ALA A 29 10.17 20.40 1.25
CA ALA A 29 11.14 19.41 0.77
C ALA A 29 12.48 20.04 0.32
N LEU A 30 12.47 21.34 -0.02
CA LEU A 30 13.66 22.07 -0.50
C LEU A 30 14.59 22.57 0.62
N GLY A 31 14.17 22.46 1.89
CA GLY A 31 14.93 22.95 3.05
C GLY A 31 14.80 24.46 3.30
N PHE A 32 15.31 24.93 4.43
CA PHE A 32 15.20 26.34 4.82
C PHE A 32 16.36 26.84 5.71
N GLU A 33 16.69 28.12 5.58
CA GLU A 33 17.78 28.77 6.30
C GLU A 33 17.27 30.03 7.02
N GLU A 34 17.51 30.12 8.34
CA GLU A 34 17.17 31.32 9.13
C GLU A 34 18.36 31.83 9.93
N THR A 35 18.52 33.16 9.96
CA THR A 35 19.61 33.83 10.71
C THR A 35 18.99 34.71 11.80
N TRP A 36 19.37 34.49 13.06
CA TRP A 36 19.01 35.36 14.18
C TRP A 36 20.19 36.21 14.67
N GLU A 37 19.89 37.34 15.32
CA GLU A 37 20.86 38.36 15.73
C GLU A 37 21.95 37.83 16.71
N GLU A 38 21.69 36.73 17.43
CA GLU A 38 22.67 36.06 18.33
C GLU A 38 23.01 34.61 17.91
N GLY A 39 22.59 34.15 16.73
CA GLY A 39 22.91 32.79 16.24
C GLY A 39 22.27 32.46 14.89
N LYS A 40 22.97 31.65 14.09
CA LYS A 40 22.50 31.13 12.80
C LYS A 40 22.09 29.67 12.95
N TYR A 41 20.96 29.27 12.38
CA TYR A 41 20.60 27.86 12.25
C TYR A 41 20.10 27.59 10.82
N SER A 42 20.68 26.57 10.19
CA SER A 42 20.44 26.26 8.79
C SER A 42 20.05 24.79 8.69
N LEU A 43 18.94 24.50 8.01
CA LEU A 43 18.47 23.17 7.65
C LEU A 43 18.63 23.03 6.14
N TYR A 44 19.71 22.40 5.69
CA TYR A 44 19.98 22.16 4.27
C TYR A 44 20.28 20.69 3.98
N TYR A 45 20.02 20.30 2.73
CA TYR A 45 20.52 19.06 2.14
C TYR A 45 21.93 19.33 1.60
N GLU A 46 22.98 18.93 2.32
CA GLU A 46 24.35 18.90 1.77
C GLU A 46 24.64 17.49 1.27
N GLU A 47 24.85 17.37 -0.04
CA GLU A 47 25.48 16.21 -0.67
C GLU A 47 26.99 16.49 -0.75
N GLU A 48 27.77 15.66 -0.06
CA GLU A 48 29.25 15.59 -0.05
C GLU A 48 30.05 16.60 0.81
N GLU A 49 30.38 16.22 2.05
CA GLU A 49 31.71 15.78 2.51
C GLU A 49 31.57 15.33 3.98
N GLU A 50 32.34 14.30 4.37
CA GLU A 50 32.37 13.63 5.68
C GLU A 50 31.69 14.32 6.89
N SER A 51 30.67 13.65 7.44
CA SER A 51 30.18 13.74 8.84
C SER A 51 29.16 14.82 9.25
N THR A 52 28.61 15.63 8.34
CA THR A 52 27.47 16.50 8.68
C THR A 52 26.14 15.74 8.57
N GLU A 53 25.43 15.58 9.69
CA GLU A 53 24.09 14.98 9.73
C GLU A 53 23.13 15.76 8.83
N LYS A 54 22.34 15.04 8.01
CA LYS A 54 21.31 15.64 7.16
C LYS A 54 20.24 16.25 8.06
N VAL A 55 20.11 17.56 8.06
CA VAL A 55 19.09 18.25 8.86
C VAL A 55 18.07 18.88 7.91
N GLY A 56 16.83 18.38 7.94
CA GLY A 56 15.75 18.80 7.03
C GLY A 56 14.42 18.11 7.37
N ILE A 57 13.39 18.38 6.57
CA ILE A 57 12.15 17.59 6.57
C ILE A 57 12.32 16.52 5.50
N PHE A 58 12.12 15.26 5.87
CA PHE A 58 12.26 14.12 4.97
C PHE A 58 10.94 13.38 4.89
N ASP A 59 10.57 13.01 3.66
CA ASP A 59 9.45 12.09 3.46
C ASP A 59 9.89 10.67 3.82
N GLU A 60 9.38 10.17 4.95
CA GLU A 60 9.57 8.80 5.39
C GLU A 60 8.58 7.84 4.70
N ALA A 61 7.50 8.34 4.08
CA ALA A 61 6.51 7.50 3.40
C ALA A 61 7.06 6.79 2.16
N ALA A 62 8.11 7.34 1.55
CA ALA A 62 8.83 6.72 0.44
C ALA A 62 9.73 5.53 0.87
N LYS A 63 9.90 5.30 2.18
CA LYS A 63 10.73 4.22 2.73
C LYS A 63 9.88 3.08 3.27
N ILE A 64 10.47 1.89 3.32
CA ILE A 64 9.80 0.70 3.84
C ILE A 64 9.81 0.72 5.37
N ASN A 65 8.62 0.62 5.97
CA ASN A 65 8.52 0.48 7.42
C ASN A 65 8.83 -0.95 7.86
N ILE A 66 9.89 -1.15 8.64
CA ILE A 66 10.31 -2.47 9.16
C ILE A 66 9.34 -3.07 10.18
N ASN A 67 8.55 -2.24 10.86
CA ASN A 67 7.49 -2.67 11.75
C ASN A 67 6.20 -3.05 11.01
N ALA A 68 6.08 -2.73 9.71
CA ALA A 68 4.87 -3.05 8.94
C ALA A 68 5.12 -4.10 7.86
N ALA A 69 6.27 -4.06 7.18
CA ALA A 69 6.58 -4.89 6.03
C ALA A 69 6.62 -6.40 6.35
N GLY A 70 6.22 -7.24 5.41
CA GLY A 70 6.27 -8.70 5.52
C GLY A 70 7.41 -9.32 4.72
N ILE A 71 7.37 -10.65 4.57
CA ILE A 71 8.41 -11.42 3.87
C ILE A 71 8.00 -11.83 2.46
N ASN A 72 6.74 -12.15 2.27
CA ASN A 72 6.23 -12.72 1.02
C ASN A 72 5.37 -11.68 0.29
N THR A 73 5.25 -11.85 -1.01
CA THR A 73 4.38 -11.01 -1.84
C THR A 73 3.01 -11.67 -1.91
N TYR A 74 2.08 -11.23 -1.07
CA TYR A 74 0.66 -11.52 -1.24
C TYR A 74 0.03 -10.30 -1.88
N ASN A 75 -0.79 -10.51 -2.91
CA ASN A 75 -1.39 -9.43 -3.69
C ASN A 75 -2.89 -9.33 -3.37
N ASP A 76 -3.27 -9.70 -2.16
CA ASP A 76 -4.67 -9.81 -1.77
C ASP A 76 -5.24 -8.45 -1.34
N GLY A 77 -4.38 -7.46 -1.07
CA GLY A 77 -4.73 -6.08 -0.74
C GLY A 77 -5.16 -5.90 0.71
N TRP A 78 -4.70 -6.77 1.64
CA TRP A 78 -5.12 -6.78 3.05
C TRP A 78 -4.49 -5.64 3.86
N THR A 79 -3.17 -5.69 4.06
CA THR A 79 -2.42 -4.72 4.87
C THR A 79 -1.07 -4.39 4.23
N PRO A 80 -0.38 -3.32 4.68
CA PRO A 80 0.99 -3.04 4.25
C PRO A 80 2.00 -4.17 4.51
N TYR A 81 1.64 -5.21 5.27
CA TYR A 81 2.41 -6.44 5.43
C TYR A 81 2.72 -7.12 4.08
N GLU A 82 1.89 -6.90 3.08
CA GLU A 82 2.13 -7.37 1.70
C GLU A 82 3.37 -6.74 1.03
N ILE A 83 3.89 -5.63 1.57
CA ILE A 83 5.15 -5.06 1.13
C ILE A 83 6.28 -5.99 1.59
N SER A 84 6.80 -6.78 0.66
CA SER A 84 7.90 -7.70 0.93
C SER A 84 9.23 -6.95 1.08
N LEU A 85 9.91 -7.16 2.23
CA LEU A 85 11.32 -6.77 2.40
C LEU A 85 12.24 -7.45 1.38
N ALA A 86 11.86 -8.63 0.88
CA ALA A 86 12.59 -9.33 -0.17
C ALA A 86 12.43 -8.70 -1.56
N ALA A 87 11.46 -7.80 -1.76
CA ALA A 87 11.27 -7.11 -3.04
C ALA A 87 12.33 -6.03 -3.31
N ILE A 88 13.02 -5.53 -2.27
CA ILE A 88 14.14 -4.60 -2.46
C ILE A 88 15.30 -5.39 -3.07
N GLU A 89 15.59 -5.16 -4.34
CA GLU A 89 16.65 -5.86 -5.08
C GLU A 89 18.01 -5.79 -4.39
N VAL A 90 18.31 -4.66 -3.74
CA VAL A 90 19.54 -4.47 -2.93
C VAL A 90 19.54 -5.38 -1.70
N LEU A 91 18.40 -5.54 -1.02
CA LEU A 91 18.25 -6.45 0.11
C LEU A 91 18.31 -7.90 -0.36
N ASN A 92 17.56 -8.28 -1.39
CA ASN A 92 17.47 -9.65 -1.87
C ASN A 92 18.82 -10.21 -2.36
N LYS A 93 19.63 -9.38 -3.04
CA LYS A 93 20.97 -9.80 -3.48
C LYS A 93 21.97 -9.99 -2.36
N LYS A 94 21.74 -9.41 -1.18
CA LYS A 94 22.72 -9.33 -0.08
C LYS A 94 22.29 -10.05 1.19
N LEU A 95 20.99 -10.14 1.43
CA LEU A 95 20.38 -10.81 2.56
C LEU A 95 19.80 -12.14 2.10
N SER A 96 20.11 -13.22 2.83
CA SER A 96 19.39 -14.47 2.64
C SER A 96 17.97 -14.35 3.18
N SER A 97 17.07 -15.22 2.68
CA SER A 97 15.70 -15.33 3.22
C SER A 97 15.69 -15.50 4.74
N ASP A 98 16.68 -16.19 5.31
CA ASP A 98 16.81 -16.38 6.75
C ASP A 98 17.05 -15.06 7.52
N VAL A 99 17.80 -14.12 6.96
CA VAL A 99 18.02 -12.81 7.60
C VAL A 99 16.75 -11.96 7.54
N ILE A 100 16.00 -12.03 6.43
CA ILE A 100 14.71 -11.33 6.30
C ILE A 100 13.70 -11.90 7.31
N LYS A 101 13.63 -13.22 7.45
CA LYS A 101 12.85 -13.89 8.51
C LYS A 101 13.27 -13.42 9.89
N ALA A 102 14.58 -13.29 10.13
CA ALA A 102 15.09 -12.84 11.42
C ALA A 102 14.68 -11.40 11.76
N ILE A 103 14.51 -10.50 10.77
CA ILE A 103 13.98 -9.15 11.00
C ILE A 103 12.53 -9.23 11.51
N ILE A 104 11.70 -10.05 10.87
CA ILE A 104 10.29 -10.20 11.24
C ILE A 104 10.15 -10.91 12.59
N ILE A 105 10.90 -11.99 12.81
CA ILE A 105 10.89 -12.70 14.10
C ILE A 105 11.37 -11.78 15.23
N TYR A 106 12.34 -10.89 14.97
CA TYR A 106 12.80 -9.94 15.98
C TYR A 106 11.66 -9.06 16.52
N ARG A 107 10.75 -8.61 15.66
CA ARG A 107 9.64 -7.75 16.08
C ARG A 107 8.53 -8.50 16.83
N TYR A 108 8.36 -9.79 16.54
CA TYR A 108 7.44 -10.70 17.24
C TYR A 108 8.02 -11.25 18.55
N GLY A 109 9.27 -10.89 18.88
CA GLY A 109 9.87 -11.31 20.13
C GLY A 109 10.20 -12.82 20.21
N PRO A 110 10.44 -13.32 21.43
CA PRO A 110 10.88 -14.69 21.68
C PRO A 110 9.99 -15.82 21.16
N ASP A 111 8.68 -15.65 21.13
CA ASP A 111 7.75 -16.69 20.68
C ASP A 111 7.62 -16.77 19.14
N GLY A 112 8.04 -15.70 18.46
CA GLY A 112 8.11 -15.55 17.01
C GLY A 112 6.75 -15.40 16.33
N ALA A 113 5.70 -15.06 17.07
CA ALA A 113 4.34 -14.81 16.56
C ALA A 113 3.89 -13.38 16.91
N PRO A 114 3.06 -12.74 16.08
CA PRO A 114 2.48 -11.44 16.41
C PRO A 114 1.59 -11.57 17.67
N GLY A 115 1.65 -10.60 18.58
CA GLY A 115 0.77 -10.61 19.75
C GLY A 115 1.08 -11.73 20.74
N VAL A 116 0.08 -12.58 21.04
CA VAL A 116 0.26 -13.76 21.88
C VAL A 116 0.10 -15.03 21.05
N LYS A 117 1.19 -15.78 20.89
CA LYS A 117 1.19 -17.01 20.07
C LYS A 117 -0.01 -17.94 20.31
N GLY A 118 -0.73 -18.23 19.22
CA GLY A 118 -1.85 -19.15 19.19
C GLY A 118 -3.13 -18.58 19.79
N VAL A 119 -3.25 -17.25 19.88
CA VAL A 119 -4.39 -16.56 20.47
C VAL A 119 -4.88 -15.45 19.55
N ASP A 120 -6.10 -15.63 19.05
CA ASP A 120 -6.92 -14.61 18.41
C ASP A 120 -7.14 -13.39 19.34
N ASP A 121 -6.24 -12.41 19.21
CA ASP A 121 -6.06 -11.29 20.14
C ASP A 121 -7.11 -10.20 19.94
N ASP A 122 -7.68 -10.09 18.75
CA ASP A 122 -8.67 -9.08 18.39
C ASP A 122 -10.09 -9.63 18.13
N LYS A 123 -10.22 -10.96 18.08
CA LYS A 123 -11.45 -11.75 18.03
C LYS A 123 -12.19 -11.68 16.71
N ASP A 124 -11.47 -11.53 15.63
CA ASP A 124 -12.05 -11.47 14.30
C ASP A 124 -11.88 -12.77 13.49
N ASN A 125 -11.15 -13.78 14.00
CA ASN A 125 -10.93 -15.07 13.34
C ASN A 125 -12.20 -15.62 12.66
N SER A 126 -13.35 -15.61 13.34
CA SER A 126 -14.62 -16.12 12.79
C SER A 126 -15.10 -15.43 11.50
N LEU A 127 -14.64 -14.20 11.23
CA LEU A 127 -14.87 -13.47 9.99
C LEU A 127 -13.85 -13.88 8.93
N LEU A 128 -12.59 -14.03 9.34
CA LEU A 128 -11.45 -14.26 8.46
C LEU A 128 -11.49 -15.62 7.78
N GLN A 129 -11.90 -16.70 8.48
CA GLN A 129 -11.98 -18.09 7.95
C GLN A 129 -12.83 -18.28 6.67
N THR A 130 -13.49 -17.25 6.16
CA THR A 130 -14.40 -17.32 5.01
C THR A 130 -14.39 -16.05 4.14
N ASP A 131 -13.40 -15.17 4.30
CA ASP A 131 -13.35 -13.90 3.58
C ASP A 131 -12.59 -13.97 2.24
N GLY A 132 -11.98 -15.12 1.97
CA GLY A 132 -11.28 -15.48 0.75
C GLY A 132 -9.86 -14.91 0.67
N ILE A 133 -9.22 -14.60 1.80
CA ILE A 133 -7.87 -14.03 1.91
C ILE A 133 -7.02 -14.88 2.84
N ASP A 134 -5.77 -15.15 2.44
CA ASP A 134 -4.75 -15.78 3.28
C ASP A 134 -4.24 -14.74 4.31
N ASN A 135 -4.95 -14.63 5.44
CA ASN A 135 -4.75 -13.54 6.42
C ASN A 135 -3.49 -13.74 7.29
N ASP A 136 -3.10 -14.98 7.59
CA ASP A 136 -1.88 -15.32 8.34
C ASP A 136 -0.65 -15.58 7.44
N ALA A 137 -0.84 -15.54 6.12
CA ALA A 137 0.19 -15.66 5.11
C ALA A 137 0.87 -17.04 5.09
N ASP A 138 0.18 -18.11 5.48
CA ASP A 138 0.70 -19.47 5.52
C ASP A 138 0.62 -20.21 4.16
N GLY A 139 -0.18 -19.66 3.23
CA GLY A 139 -0.38 -20.15 1.87
C GLY A 139 -1.65 -20.96 1.65
N GLU A 140 -2.43 -21.21 2.69
CA GLU A 140 -3.79 -21.76 2.62
C GLU A 140 -4.81 -20.60 2.72
N ILE A 141 -6.06 -20.81 2.26
CA ILE A 141 -7.10 -19.76 2.24
C ILE A 141 -8.35 -20.31 2.89
N ASP A 142 -9.00 -19.50 3.72
CA ASP A 142 -10.23 -19.73 4.46
C ASP A 142 -10.13 -20.93 5.45
N GLU A 143 -9.18 -20.85 6.38
CA GLU A 143 -8.89 -21.88 7.39
C GLU A 143 -9.44 -21.57 8.81
N LEU A 144 -9.46 -22.59 9.69
CA LEU A 144 -10.05 -22.46 11.04
C LEU A 144 -9.24 -21.57 12.00
N ASP A 145 -8.00 -21.27 11.65
CA ASP A 145 -7.01 -20.55 12.43
C ASP A 145 -6.46 -19.30 11.75
N GLU A 146 -7.09 -18.83 10.67
CA GLU A 146 -6.60 -17.66 9.93
C GLU A 146 -6.46 -16.39 10.76
N GLY A 147 -7.33 -16.18 11.76
CA GLY A 147 -7.21 -15.02 12.66
C GLY A 147 -6.62 -15.37 14.03
N ILE A 148 -5.58 -16.21 14.09
CA ILE A 148 -4.96 -16.62 15.37
C ILE A 148 -3.54 -16.09 15.57
N ASP A 149 -2.74 -15.98 14.51
CA ASP A 149 -1.35 -15.51 14.57
C ASP A 149 -1.10 -14.59 13.35
N GLU A 150 -2.07 -13.73 13.05
CA GLU A 150 -2.07 -12.90 11.84
C GLU A 150 -1.31 -11.57 12.02
N PRO A 151 -0.80 -10.98 10.92
CA PRO A 151 0.10 -9.84 11.00
C PRO A 151 -0.46 -8.57 11.67
N ASP A 152 -1.77 -8.41 11.78
CA ASP A 152 -2.41 -7.22 12.36
C ASP A 152 -2.61 -7.29 13.89
N GLU A 153 -2.42 -8.48 14.48
CA GLU A 153 -2.26 -8.64 15.93
C GLU A 153 -1.01 -7.92 16.44
N PHE A 154 0.02 -7.82 15.59
CA PHE A 154 1.21 -7.03 15.87
C PHE A 154 0.90 -5.53 15.85
N ARG A 155 1.02 -4.90 17.02
CA ARG A 155 0.67 -3.48 17.22
C ARG A 155 1.90 -2.67 17.62
N PRO A 156 2.64 -2.07 16.66
CA PRO A 156 3.90 -1.37 16.96
C PRO A 156 3.75 -0.24 17.99
N GLN A 157 2.62 0.48 17.99
CA GLN A 157 2.39 1.60 18.92
C GLN A 157 1.88 1.14 20.29
N GLN A 158 1.39 -0.09 20.39
CA GLN A 158 0.90 -0.67 21.63
C GLN A 158 1.21 -2.17 21.63
N PRO A 159 2.50 -2.55 21.83
CA PRO A 159 2.94 -3.94 21.77
C PRO A 159 2.11 -4.82 22.71
N TYR A 160 1.82 -6.03 22.26
CA TYR A 160 1.05 -7.01 23.00
C TYR A 160 1.87 -8.29 23.18
N GLY A 161 1.56 -9.12 24.18
CA GLY A 161 2.37 -10.30 24.46
C GLY A 161 3.85 -10.01 24.74
N ASP A 162 4.74 -10.65 23.98
CA ASP A 162 6.19 -10.45 23.99
C ASP A 162 6.73 -9.75 22.73
N ASP A 163 5.84 -9.12 21.96
CA ASP A 163 6.17 -8.26 20.83
C ASP A 163 7.22 -7.20 21.21
N ASN A 164 8.14 -6.97 20.28
CA ASN A 164 9.28 -6.06 20.42
C ASN A 164 9.48 -5.25 19.14
N PRO A 165 8.60 -4.28 18.82
CA PRO A 165 8.79 -3.42 17.66
C PRO A 165 10.15 -2.71 17.70
N PHE A 166 10.66 -2.37 16.52
CA PHE A 166 11.83 -1.51 16.41
C PHE A 166 11.48 -0.10 16.89
N ASP A 167 12.12 0.36 17.95
CA ASP A 167 12.01 1.75 18.45
C ASP A 167 12.89 2.70 17.65
N THR A 168 13.92 2.18 16.99
CA THR A 168 14.85 2.91 16.13
C THR A 168 15.25 2.06 14.93
N VAL A 169 15.61 2.69 13.80
CA VAL A 169 16.09 1.95 12.61
C VAL A 169 17.43 1.26 12.90
N GLU A 170 18.23 1.82 13.80
CA GLU A 170 19.55 1.32 14.21
C GLU A 170 19.50 -0.05 14.89
N GLU A 171 18.40 -0.38 15.57
CA GLU A 171 18.19 -1.66 16.24
C GLU A 171 18.18 -2.86 15.29
N ILE A 172 17.96 -2.64 13.99
CA ILE A 172 18.08 -3.69 12.99
C ILE A 172 19.47 -4.36 13.00
N ARG A 173 20.50 -3.67 13.51
CA ARG A 173 21.85 -4.23 13.73
C ARG A 173 21.90 -5.34 14.78
N LEU A 174 20.88 -5.47 15.62
CA LEU A 174 20.77 -6.54 16.63
C LEU A 174 20.28 -7.84 15.98
N VAL A 175 19.66 -7.75 14.81
CA VAL A 175 19.17 -8.91 14.06
C VAL A 175 20.38 -9.74 13.57
N PRO A 176 20.40 -11.06 13.85
CA PRO A 176 21.46 -11.93 13.37
C PRO A 176 21.63 -11.84 11.84
N GLY A 177 22.85 -11.55 11.41
CA GLY A 177 23.19 -11.41 9.99
C GLY A 177 23.23 -9.96 9.50
N ILE A 178 22.75 -8.99 10.28
CA ILE A 178 22.78 -7.56 9.93
C ILE A 178 23.91 -6.88 10.72
N GLY A 179 25.10 -6.89 10.13
CA GLY A 179 26.24 -6.13 10.64
C GLY A 179 26.22 -4.66 10.22
N GLU A 180 27.20 -3.91 10.70
CA GLU A 180 27.38 -2.48 10.38
C GLU A 180 27.53 -2.20 8.87
N VAL A 181 28.18 -3.11 8.14
CA VAL A 181 28.36 -2.99 6.69
C VAL A 181 27.00 -3.04 5.98
N ILE A 182 26.17 -4.02 6.31
CA ILE A 182 24.86 -4.19 5.68
C ILE A 182 23.93 -3.05 6.11
N PHE A 183 23.92 -2.71 7.40
CA PHE A 183 23.13 -1.60 7.92
C PHE A 183 23.36 -0.29 7.14
N ASN A 184 24.62 0.09 6.93
CA ASN A 184 24.94 1.33 6.22
C ASN A 184 24.48 1.35 4.76
N GLU A 185 24.29 0.19 4.14
CA GLU A 185 23.81 0.08 2.76
C GLU A 185 22.28 0.11 2.66
N ILE A 186 21.57 -0.25 3.75
CA ILE A 186 20.12 -0.45 3.72
C ILE A 186 19.35 0.64 4.47
N LYS A 187 20.00 1.33 5.42
CA LYS A 187 19.36 2.31 6.32
C LYS A 187 18.55 3.39 5.60
N ASP A 188 18.97 3.81 4.40
CA ASP A 188 18.30 4.88 3.65
C ASP A 188 16.97 4.43 3.01
N TYR A 189 16.71 3.12 2.94
CA TYR A 189 15.48 2.52 2.41
C TYR A 189 14.48 2.15 3.51
N LEU A 190 14.87 2.28 4.78
CA LEU A 190 14.09 1.79 5.92
C LEU A 190 13.60 2.95 6.78
N THR A 191 12.46 2.73 7.42
CA THR A 191 11.90 3.64 8.43
C THR A 191 11.13 2.86 9.48
N ILE A 192 10.76 3.54 10.56
CA ILE A 192 9.76 3.07 11.54
C ILE A 192 8.55 4.00 11.61
N TYR A 193 8.58 5.11 10.85
CA TYR A 193 7.66 6.22 10.99
C TYR A 193 6.50 6.18 9.99
N SER A 194 6.67 5.57 8.81
CA SER A 194 5.62 5.51 7.80
C SER A 194 4.61 4.40 8.09
N TYR A 195 3.34 4.71 8.28
CA TYR A 195 2.32 3.67 8.47
C TYR A 195 1.02 4.08 7.78
N ASP A 196 0.43 3.15 7.04
CA ASP A 196 -0.90 3.32 6.48
C ASP A 196 -1.92 2.82 7.51
N LYS A 197 -2.86 3.69 7.90
CA LYS A 197 -3.97 3.32 8.78
C LYS A 197 -5.06 2.52 8.05
N ASN A 198 -4.91 2.33 6.74
CA ASN A 198 -5.93 1.81 5.84
C ASN A 198 -7.24 2.62 5.90
N LEU A 199 -7.13 3.93 6.15
CA LEU A 199 -8.26 4.85 6.24
C LEU A 199 -8.30 5.81 5.05
N ASP A 200 -9.50 6.17 4.62
CA ASP A 200 -9.74 7.32 3.76
C ASP A 200 -9.66 8.64 4.55
N LYS A 201 -9.82 9.77 3.86
CA LYS A 201 -9.76 11.11 4.47
C LYS A 201 -10.90 11.38 5.45
N GLU A 202 -12.01 10.63 5.34
CA GLU A 202 -13.14 10.66 6.26
C GLU A 202 -12.94 9.74 7.48
N GLY A 203 -11.83 8.99 7.54
CA GLY A 203 -11.52 8.06 8.61
C GLY A 203 -12.28 6.73 8.51
N LYS A 204 -12.79 6.36 7.33
CA LYS A 204 -13.38 5.04 7.07
C LYS A 204 -12.35 4.10 6.46
N LEU A 205 -12.50 2.80 6.72
CA LEU A 205 -11.65 1.77 6.11
C LEU A 205 -11.74 1.84 4.58
N ARG A 206 -10.58 1.82 3.91
CA ARG A 206 -10.53 1.77 2.45
C ARG A 206 -11.08 0.45 1.95
N ILE A 207 -11.57 0.49 0.72
CA ILE A 207 -12.14 -0.69 0.06
C ILE A 207 -11.01 -1.42 -0.65
N ASN A 208 -10.76 -2.66 -0.26
CA ASN A 208 -9.88 -3.56 -0.97
C ASN A 208 -10.48 -3.87 -2.35
N ILE A 209 -9.88 -3.32 -3.41
CA ILE A 209 -10.37 -3.47 -4.79
C ILE A 209 -10.15 -4.85 -5.36
N ASN A 210 -9.31 -5.69 -4.74
CA ASN A 210 -8.98 -7.03 -5.21
C ASN A 210 -10.05 -8.04 -4.79
N LYS A 211 -10.77 -7.79 -3.68
CA LYS A 211 -11.77 -8.71 -3.13
C LYS A 211 -13.19 -8.14 -3.09
N ALA A 212 -13.36 -6.80 -3.07
CA ALA A 212 -14.68 -6.18 -2.94
C ALA A 212 -15.66 -6.57 -4.07
N PRO A 213 -16.95 -6.82 -3.78
CA PRO A 213 -17.93 -7.13 -4.81
C PRO A 213 -18.30 -5.90 -5.67
N PRO A 214 -18.87 -6.09 -6.89
CA PRO A 214 -19.23 -4.98 -7.78
C PRO A 214 -20.14 -3.93 -7.11
N SER A 215 -21.01 -4.36 -6.20
CA SER A 215 -21.89 -3.46 -5.46
C SER A 215 -21.14 -2.46 -4.58
N LYS A 216 -20.13 -2.93 -3.83
CA LYS A 216 -19.32 -2.11 -2.92
C LYS A 216 -18.46 -1.12 -3.68
N ILE A 217 -17.85 -1.55 -4.79
CA ILE A 217 -17.06 -0.69 -5.68
C ILE A 217 -17.94 0.38 -6.33
N SER A 218 -19.10 -0.02 -6.87
CA SER A 218 -20.05 0.91 -7.50
C SER A 218 -20.55 1.96 -6.51
N GLN A 219 -20.88 1.56 -5.28
CA GLN A 219 -21.32 2.49 -4.24
C GLN A 219 -20.22 3.53 -3.93
N ALA A 220 -18.98 3.09 -3.75
CA ALA A 220 -17.86 3.99 -3.45
C ALA A 220 -17.64 5.03 -4.55
N LEU A 221 -17.72 4.61 -5.81
CA LEU A 221 -17.62 5.52 -6.96
C LEU A 221 -18.77 6.52 -7.00
N GLN A 222 -19.97 6.12 -6.61
CA GLN A 222 -21.13 7.02 -6.54
C GLN A 222 -21.00 8.03 -5.39
N GLU A 223 -20.42 7.64 -4.26
CA GLU A 223 -20.16 8.54 -3.11
C GLU A 223 -19.22 9.69 -3.47
N VAL A 224 -18.28 9.48 -4.40
CA VAL A 224 -17.41 10.54 -4.94
C VAL A 224 -18.03 11.32 -6.11
N GLY A 225 -19.33 11.12 -6.39
CA GLY A 225 -20.11 11.89 -7.36
C GLY A 225 -20.15 11.29 -8.78
N MET A 226 -19.73 10.03 -8.97
CA MET A 226 -19.85 9.37 -10.26
C MET A 226 -21.30 8.97 -10.57
N PRO A 227 -21.80 9.18 -11.80
CA PRO A 227 -23.13 8.69 -12.18
C PRO A 227 -23.24 7.17 -12.04
N ALA A 228 -24.38 6.70 -11.51
CA ALA A 228 -24.64 5.28 -11.23
C ALA A 228 -24.30 4.36 -12.41
N GLU A 229 -24.79 4.67 -13.62
CA GLU A 229 -24.54 3.83 -14.79
C GLU A 229 -23.04 3.66 -15.11
N LYS A 230 -22.23 4.70 -14.87
CA LYS A 230 -20.79 4.67 -15.11
C LYS A 230 -20.08 3.92 -14.00
N ALA A 231 -20.49 4.14 -12.74
CA ALA A 231 -19.95 3.43 -11.58
C ALA A 231 -20.23 1.93 -11.65
N GLU A 232 -21.45 1.52 -12.00
CA GLU A 232 -21.83 0.12 -12.25
C GLU A 232 -20.98 -0.52 -13.34
N GLN A 233 -20.78 0.17 -14.47
CA GLN A 233 -19.98 -0.36 -15.57
C GLN A 233 -18.50 -0.50 -15.21
N ILE A 234 -17.93 0.47 -14.48
CA ILE A 234 -16.54 0.37 -14.01
C ILE A 234 -16.41 -0.76 -12.99
N ALA A 235 -17.36 -0.91 -12.07
CA ALA A 235 -17.32 -1.95 -11.06
C ALA A 235 -17.32 -3.36 -11.66
N VAL A 236 -18.19 -3.64 -12.64
CA VAL A 236 -18.16 -4.95 -13.32
C VAL A 236 -16.86 -5.16 -14.08
N ASN A 237 -16.33 -4.15 -14.76
CA ASN A 237 -15.07 -4.26 -15.49
C ASN A 237 -13.87 -4.51 -14.57
N ILE A 238 -13.85 -3.90 -13.37
CA ILE A 238 -12.79 -4.14 -12.38
C ILE A 238 -12.83 -5.58 -11.89
N VAL A 239 -14.03 -6.10 -11.59
CA VAL A 239 -14.20 -7.47 -11.10
C VAL A 239 -13.87 -8.49 -12.18
N ASP A 240 -14.34 -8.27 -13.41
CA ASP A 240 -13.99 -9.11 -14.57
C ASP A 240 -12.49 -9.14 -14.85
N PHE A 241 -11.84 -7.98 -14.73
CA PHE A 241 -10.41 -7.88 -15.04
C PHE A 241 -9.54 -8.65 -14.05
N ARG A 242 -10.01 -8.80 -12.80
CA ARG A 242 -9.23 -9.45 -11.73
C ARG A 242 -9.59 -10.92 -11.51
N ASP A 243 -10.75 -11.37 -11.99
CA ASP A 243 -11.09 -12.78 -11.87
C ASP A 243 -10.26 -13.63 -12.85
N GLU A 244 -10.09 -14.91 -12.52
CA GLU A 244 -9.35 -15.85 -13.38
C GLU A 244 -10.23 -16.48 -14.46
N ASP A 245 -11.53 -16.22 -14.41
CA ASP A 245 -12.48 -16.93 -15.22
C ASP A 245 -12.58 -16.31 -16.63
N ASN A 246 -13.59 -16.69 -17.40
CA ASN A 246 -13.80 -16.15 -18.76
C ASN A 246 -15.30 -15.83 -18.97
N SER A 247 -16.01 -15.63 -17.86
CA SER A 247 -17.45 -15.44 -17.79
C SER A 247 -17.75 -14.01 -17.31
N PRO A 248 -18.35 -13.17 -18.17
CA PRO A 248 -18.57 -11.78 -17.82
C PRO A 248 -19.36 -11.60 -16.53
N THR A 249 -18.76 -10.91 -15.58
CA THR A 249 -19.34 -10.43 -14.34
C THR A 249 -20.55 -9.54 -14.66
N ALA A 250 -21.71 -9.86 -14.08
CA ALA A 250 -22.95 -9.12 -14.30
C ALA A 250 -23.43 -8.42 -13.02
N TYR A 251 -23.74 -7.12 -13.12
CA TYR A 251 -24.31 -6.35 -12.02
C TYR A 251 -25.21 -5.22 -12.55
N GLN A 252 -26.43 -5.11 -12.02
CA GLN A 252 -27.42 -4.08 -12.41
C GLN A 252 -27.66 -3.96 -13.93
N GLY A 253 -27.54 -5.07 -14.66
CA GLY A 253 -27.70 -5.10 -16.13
C GLY A 253 -26.48 -4.60 -16.91
N LYS A 254 -25.34 -4.34 -16.24
CA LYS A 254 -24.02 -4.15 -16.85
C LYS A 254 -23.26 -5.47 -16.89
N TYR A 255 -22.33 -5.58 -17.83
CA TYR A 255 -21.48 -6.76 -18.02
C TYR A 255 -20.01 -6.33 -18.09
N GLY A 256 -19.15 -7.14 -17.47
CA GLY A 256 -17.70 -7.02 -17.53
C GLY A 256 -17.12 -7.21 -18.93
N ILE A 257 -15.83 -6.91 -19.07
CA ILE A 257 -15.07 -7.08 -20.31
C ILE A 257 -13.81 -7.92 -20.04
N GLU A 258 -13.89 -9.20 -20.39
CA GLU A 258 -12.83 -10.21 -20.32
C GLU A 258 -11.54 -9.83 -21.04
N LYS A 259 -11.69 -9.13 -22.17
CA LYS A 259 -10.58 -8.75 -23.02
C LYS A 259 -10.89 -7.46 -23.74
N THR A 260 -9.93 -6.54 -23.73
CA THR A 260 -10.00 -5.32 -24.53
C THR A 260 -10.35 -5.67 -25.98
N PRO A 261 -11.53 -5.27 -26.49
CA PRO A 261 -11.93 -5.60 -27.84
C PRO A 261 -11.03 -4.84 -28.81
N TYR A 262 -10.16 -5.57 -29.51
CA TYR A 262 -9.45 -5.03 -30.67
C TYR A 262 -10.42 -4.99 -31.84
N ILE A 263 -11.02 -3.83 -32.08
CA ILE A 263 -11.86 -3.60 -33.26
C ILE A 263 -10.92 -3.46 -34.46
N ASN A 264 -10.61 -4.58 -35.10
CA ASN A 264 -9.78 -4.59 -36.30
C ASN A 264 -10.56 -4.22 -37.57
N GLU A 265 -11.90 -4.15 -37.51
CA GLU A 265 -12.73 -3.76 -38.65
C GLU A 265 -13.86 -2.83 -38.19
N VAL A 266 -13.88 -1.62 -38.75
CA VAL A 266 -15.07 -0.78 -38.75
C VAL A 266 -15.87 -1.20 -39.97
N MET A 267 -17.03 -1.84 -39.80
CA MET A 267 -17.96 -2.01 -40.92
C MET A 267 -18.75 -0.71 -41.10
N PRO A 268 -18.48 0.11 -42.14
CA PRO A 268 -19.38 1.20 -42.47
C PRO A 268 -20.70 0.61 -42.97
N ASN A 269 -21.77 0.87 -42.22
CA ASN A 269 -23.19 0.65 -42.53
C ASN A 269 -23.50 0.23 -43.99
N PHE A 270 -23.78 -1.07 -44.22
CA PHE A 270 -24.56 -1.49 -45.39
C PHE A 270 -26.05 -1.26 -45.11
N THR A 271 -26.49 -0.02 -45.10
CA THR A 271 -27.91 0.34 -45.31
C THR A 271 -28.09 0.97 -46.67
N THR A 272 -27.74 0.18 -47.68
CA THR A 272 -28.17 0.28 -49.08
C THR A 272 -28.56 -1.15 -49.43
N SER A 273 -29.79 -1.55 -49.75
CA SER A 273 -30.88 -0.80 -50.36
C SER A 273 -32.17 -1.63 -50.34
N ILE A 274 -33.20 -1.22 -49.60
CA ILE A 274 -34.58 -1.68 -49.92
C ILE A 274 -34.97 -1.25 -51.35
N LYS A 275 -34.36 -0.16 -51.87
CA LYS A 275 -34.56 0.30 -53.24
C LYS A 275 -33.97 -0.60 -54.33
N VAL A 276 -32.99 -1.46 -54.05
CA VAL A 276 -32.45 -2.39 -55.05
C VAL A 276 -33.34 -3.64 -55.15
N ALA A 277 -33.86 -4.14 -54.02
CA ALA A 277 -34.79 -5.28 -54.01
C ALA A 277 -36.15 -5.00 -54.71
N LEU A 278 -36.57 -3.73 -54.79
CA LEU A 278 -37.81 -3.34 -55.48
C LEU A 278 -37.64 -3.10 -56.99
N GLY A 279 -36.41 -2.92 -57.49
CA GLY A 279 -36.14 -2.71 -58.92
C GLY A 279 -36.20 -4.00 -59.75
N GLU A 280 -35.87 -5.14 -59.13
CA GLU A 280 -35.86 -6.45 -59.80
C GLU A 280 -37.23 -7.16 -59.84
N LEU A 281 -38.25 -6.59 -59.19
CA LEU A 281 -39.61 -7.13 -59.12
C LEU A 281 -40.58 -6.51 -60.16
N ILE A 282 -40.13 -5.55 -60.98
CA ILE A 282 -40.98 -4.83 -61.94
C ILE A 282 -40.68 -5.18 -63.42
N GLU A 283 -39.64 -5.97 -63.71
CA GLU A 283 -39.40 -6.51 -65.07
C GLU A 283 -39.76 -8.00 -65.19
N ALA A 284 -41.04 -8.33 -64.99
CA ALA A 284 -41.65 -9.61 -65.37
C ALA A 284 -42.96 -9.38 -66.15
#